data_AF-A0ABD4Z3Y7-F1
#
_entry.id   AF-A0ABD4Z3Y7-F1
#
_cell.length_a   1.000
_cell.length_b   1.000
_cell.length_c   1.000
_cell.angle_alpha   90.00
_cell.angle_beta   90.00
_cell.angle_gamma   90.00
#
_symmetry.space_group_name_H-M   'P 1'
#
loop_
_entity.id
_entity.type
_entity.pdbx_description
1 polymer ?
#
loop_
_entity_poly.entity_id
_entity_poly.type
_entity_poly.pdbx_seq_one_letter_code
_entity_poly.pdbx_strand_id
1 'polypeptide(L)'
;MSMCPTGYELIFEGLAKVCIPSPELYKRSNGIYEPSWAPTFYNPEMVENRDITMAVLLSILRGYKKSFVFVDPMAATGVRSIRFALEIGKEIDVPLSIYIGDISAKSINIIKHNVSINRIYDIHNISISINLIDANEYIYYLKRNGVVMDYIDLDPFGTPAPYVHSAMACIKREGVVGVTATDVAVLEGKYANTLYRRYGVKGVKTHISKEIAVRTLLLFLLRVVATFDRFIQPVLSYQYKHYVRTFVSVSEGAFKTDAVLAKCVGRLWHCMSCGYSMFESLSNGSNFVKRCPICGSNMVVVEPLWICNLVNKDFVKLVYANALNMPWLKESTINILSKLSETSYDLPTIRISVLARKLKTSIPQVSRVLKCLEEYGVVAYRSIFYEDGILANASEDLLIKCIKSQNE
;
A
#
# COMPACT_ATOMS: atom_id res chain seq x y z
N MET A 1 -40.10 -4.90 0.46
CA MET A 1 -39.17 -5.59 1.40
C MET A 1 -37.84 -4.87 1.34
N SER A 2 -37.17 -4.67 2.49
CA SER A 2 -35.83 -4.07 2.48
C SER A 2 -34.88 -4.95 1.67
N MET A 3 -34.05 -4.33 0.83
CA MET A 3 -33.03 -5.06 0.06
C MET A 3 -31.93 -5.66 0.95
N CYS A 4 -31.83 -5.26 2.22
CA CYS A 4 -30.86 -5.75 3.18
C CYS A 4 -31.52 -6.53 4.33
N PRO A 5 -30.80 -7.49 4.93
CA PRO A 5 -31.25 -8.16 6.16
C PRO A 5 -31.44 -7.19 7.32
N THR A 6 -32.19 -7.60 8.35
CA THR A 6 -32.38 -6.81 9.57
C THR A 6 -31.04 -6.45 10.22
N GLY A 7 -30.88 -5.18 10.60
CA GLY A 7 -29.63 -4.65 11.19
C GLY A 7 -28.55 -4.29 10.17
N TYR A 8 -28.88 -4.35 8.87
CA TYR A 8 -28.03 -3.90 7.78
C TYR A 8 -28.68 -2.75 7.01
N GLU A 9 -27.86 -1.88 6.46
CA GLU A 9 -28.26 -0.82 5.55
C GLU A 9 -27.62 -0.99 4.18
N LEU A 10 -28.31 -0.51 3.14
CA LEU A 10 -27.79 -0.53 1.78
C LEU A 10 -26.96 0.73 1.54
N ILE A 11 -25.72 0.53 1.11
CA ILE A 11 -24.86 1.60 0.59
C ILE A 11 -24.46 1.31 -0.86
N PHE A 12 -23.92 2.34 -1.51
CA PHE A 12 -23.28 2.23 -2.81
C PHE A 12 -21.80 2.58 -2.68
N GLU A 13 -20.94 1.71 -3.19
CA GLU A 13 -19.52 2.00 -3.32
C GLU A 13 -19.05 1.61 -4.72
N GLY A 14 -18.59 2.59 -5.50
CA GLY A 14 -18.38 2.40 -6.93
C GLY A 14 -19.69 1.98 -7.60
N LEU A 15 -19.66 0.86 -8.33
CA LEU A 15 -20.86 0.26 -8.93
C LEU A 15 -21.57 -0.74 -8.01
N ALA A 16 -21.00 -1.08 -6.86
CA ALA A 16 -21.49 -2.12 -5.98
C ALA A 16 -22.60 -1.64 -5.05
N LYS A 17 -23.69 -2.42 -4.98
CA LYS A 17 -24.71 -2.36 -3.93
C LYS A 17 -24.27 -3.22 -2.77
N VAL A 18 -24.03 -2.66 -1.59
CA VAL A 18 -23.49 -3.44 -0.46
C VAL A 18 -24.37 -3.24 0.76
N CYS A 19 -24.90 -4.33 1.30
CA CYS A 19 -25.49 -4.34 2.62
C CYS A 19 -24.37 -4.42 3.66
N ILE A 20 -24.26 -3.40 4.49
CA ILE A 20 -23.30 -3.29 5.59
C ILE A 20 -24.05 -3.24 6.92
N PRO A 21 -23.47 -3.65 8.06
CA PRO A 21 -24.14 -3.46 9.34
C PRO A 21 -24.43 -1.97 9.56
N SER A 22 -25.65 -1.64 9.98
CA SER A 22 -26.09 -0.25 10.14
C SER A 22 -25.15 0.50 11.09
N PRO A 23 -24.42 1.54 10.63
CA PRO A 23 -23.44 2.27 11.43
C PRO A 23 -24.02 2.87 12.70
N GLU A 24 -25.30 3.28 12.69
CA GLU A 24 -26.02 3.78 13.87
C GLU A 24 -25.98 2.80 15.05
N LEU A 25 -25.98 1.48 14.79
CA LEU A 25 -25.96 0.45 15.83
C LEU A 25 -24.58 0.28 16.48
N TYR A 26 -23.52 0.83 15.86
CA TYR A 26 -22.13 0.65 16.28
C TYR A 26 -21.41 1.99 16.45
N LYS A 27 -22.16 3.05 16.78
CA LYS A 27 -21.60 4.32 17.24
C LYS A 27 -21.25 4.22 18.72
N ARG A 28 -20.10 4.76 19.09
CA ARG A 28 -19.76 5.05 20.48
C ARG A 28 -20.69 6.11 21.06
N SER A 29 -20.65 6.27 22.38
CA SER A 29 -21.33 7.35 23.10
C SER A 29 -20.98 8.76 22.61
N ASN A 30 -19.83 8.93 21.95
CA ASN A 30 -19.40 10.19 21.33
C ASN A 30 -19.79 10.32 19.84
N GLY A 31 -20.64 9.43 19.32
CA GLY A 31 -21.16 9.47 17.94
C GLY A 31 -20.23 8.93 16.85
N ILE A 32 -19.01 8.52 17.21
CA ILE A 32 -18.03 7.96 16.27
C ILE A 32 -18.37 6.50 15.96
N TYR A 33 -18.50 6.16 14.68
CA TYR A 33 -18.71 4.78 14.21
C TYR A 33 -17.44 3.93 14.41
N GLU A 34 -17.60 2.77 15.04
CA GLU A 34 -16.52 1.80 15.25
C GLU A 34 -16.79 0.47 14.55
N PRO A 35 -16.27 0.27 13.33
CA PRO A 35 -16.60 -0.90 12.53
C PRO A 35 -16.09 -2.23 13.13
N SER A 36 -15.13 -2.19 14.07
CA SER A 36 -14.59 -3.39 14.72
C SER A 36 -15.59 -4.09 15.65
N TRP A 37 -16.68 -3.42 16.05
CA TRP A 37 -17.73 -3.98 16.90
C TRP A 37 -18.89 -4.57 16.09
N ALA A 38 -18.91 -4.32 14.79
CA ALA A 38 -19.95 -4.81 13.89
C ALA A 38 -19.82 -6.33 13.66
N PRO A 39 -20.95 -7.04 13.45
CA PRO A 39 -20.95 -8.49 13.20
C PRO A 39 -20.24 -8.89 11.90
N THR A 40 -20.15 -7.94 10.95
CA THR A 40 -19.34 -8.02 9.74
C THR A 40 -18.68 -6.67 9.52
N PHE A 41 -17.41 -6.65 9.17
CA PHE A 41 -16.69 -5.38 9.05
C PHE A 41 -16.96 -4.66 7.72
N TYR A 42 -17.23 -3.36 7.80
CA TYR A 42 -17.11 -2.44 6.66
C TYR A 42 -16.57 -1.10 7.15
N ASN A 43 -15.53 -0.60 6.48
CA ASN A 43 -14.96 0.71 6.78
C ASN A 43 -15.06 1.64 5.55
N PRO A 44 -15.81 2.76 5.66
CA PRO A 44 -15.88 3.76 4.60
C PRO A 44 -14.57 4.52 4.38
N GLU A 45 -13.64 4.54 5.35
CA GLU A 45 -12.30 5.15 5.17
C GLU A 45 -11.37 4.35 4.25
N MET A 46 -11.83 3.18 3.76
CA MET A 46 -11.09 2.30 2.86
C MET A 46 -11.57 2.37 1.41
N VAL A 47 -12.41 3.35 1.06
CA VAL A 47 -12.88 3.53 -0.33
C VAL A 47 -11.70 3.78 -1.28
N GLU A 48 -10.76 4.69 -0.94
CA GLU A 48 -9.59 4.94 -1.80
C GLU A 48 -8.68 3.70 -1.94
N ASN A 49 -8.59 2.85 -0.90
CA ASN A 49 -7.84 1.60 -0.97
C ASN A 49 -8.42 0.67 -2.04
N ARG A 50 -9.75 0.50 -2.03
CA ARG A 50 -10.49 -0.35 -2.97
C ARG A 50 -10.52 0.26 -4.37
N ASP A 51 -10.72 1.56 -4.50
CA ASP A 51 -10.65 2.30 -5.75
C ASP A 51 -9.30 2.10 -6.47
N ILE A 52 -8.19 2.31 -5.75
CA ILE A 52 -6.84 2.11 -6.30
C ILE A 52 -6.63 0.65 -6.66
N THR A 53 -7.18 -0.29 -5.89
CA THR A 53 -7.13 -1.72 -6.22
C THR A 53 -7.83 -2.01 -7.55
N MET A 54 -9.01 -1.42 -7.81
CA MET A 54 -9.72 -1.58 -9.08
C MET A 54 -8.93 -0.99 -10.25
N ALA A 55 -8.37 0.21 -10.10
CA ALA A 55 -7.55 0.84 -11.13
C ALA A 55 -6.26 0.05 -11.45
N VAL A 56 -5.63 -0.55 -10.43
CA VAL A 56 -4.49 -1.46 -10.60
C VAL A 56 -4.91 -2.72 -11.35
N LEU A 57 -6.01 -3.36 -10.94
CA LEU A 57 -6.51 -4.59 -11.58
C LEU A 57 -6.89 -4.38 -13.04
N LEU A 58 -7.56 -3.27 -13.38
CA LEU A 58 -7.86 -2.90 -14.77
C LEU A 58 -6.58 -2.83 -15.61
N SER A 59 -5.56 -2.16 -15.07
CA SER A 59 -4.27 -1.97 -15.74
C SER A 59 -3.51 -3.26 -15.95
N ILE A 60 -3.58 -4.20 -14.99
CA ILE A 60 -3.03 -5.55 -15.14
C ILE A 60 -3.77 -6.28 -16.25
N LEU A 61 -5.10 -6.30 -16.19
CA LEU A 61 -5.93 -7.14 -17.06
C LEU A 61 -5.99 -6.67 -18.52
N ARG A 62 -5.77 -5.39 -18.81
CA ARG A 62 -5.66 -4.91 -20.22
C ARG A 62 -4.54 -5.62 -21.01
N GLY A 63 -3.54 -6.18 -20.32
CA GLY A 63 -2.49 -7.01 -20.93
C GLY A 63 -2.75 -8.52 -20.88
N TYR A 64 -3.85 -8.98 -20.27
CA TYR A 64 -4.17 -10.40 -20.13
C TYR A 64 -4.97 -10.91 -21.34
N LYS A 65 -4.68 -12.16 -21.73
CA LYS A 65 -5.32 -12.83 -22.88
C LYS A 65 -5.95 -14.19 -22.54
N LYS A 66 -5.80 -14.64 -21.30
CA LYS A 66 -6.29 -15.94 -20.81
C LYS A 66 -7.29 -15.70 -19.69
N SER A 67 -7.42 -16.60 -18.75
CA SER A 67 -8.18 -16.41 -17.52
C SER A 67 -7.41 -15.58 -16.48
N PHE A 68 -8.14 -15.05 -15.50
CA PHE A 68 -7.58 -14.38 -14.33
C PHE A 68 -8.26 -14.84 -13.05
N VAL A 69 -7.46 -15.21 -12.06
CA VAL A 69 -7.86 -15.68 -10.74
C VAL A 69 -7.58 -14.61 -9.70
N PHE A 70 -8.66 -14.11 -9.10
CA PHE A 70 -8.63 -13.14 -8.01
C PHE A 70 -9.02 -13.84 -6.70
N VAL A 71 -8.21 -13.67 -5.65
CA VAL A 71 -8.44 -14.27 -4.33
C VAL A 71 -8.56 -13.18 -3.28
N ASP A 72 -9.69 -13.17 -2.59
CA ASP A 72 -10.03 -12.29 -1.47
C ASP A 72 -10.35 -13.16 -0.24
N PRO A 73 -9.33 -13.60 0.50
CA PRO A 73 -9.46 -14.56 1.59
C PRO A 73 -9.98 -13.95 2.91
N MET A 74 -10.21 -12.63 2.96
CA MET A 74 -10.63 -11.89 4.16
C MET A 74 -11.69 -10.85 3.80
N ALA A 75 -12.76 -11.30 3.15
CA ALA A 75 -13.62 -10.44 2.35
C ALA A 75 -14.62 -9.59 3.15
N ALA A 76 -14.91 -9.95 4.41
CA ALA A 76 -15.92 -9.32 5.26
C ALA A 76 -17.30 -9.18 4.58
N THR A 77 -17.64 -8.01 4.02
CA THR A 77 -18.90 -7.83 3.28
C THR A 77 -18.83 -8.27 1.82
N GLY A 78 -17.63 -8.61 1.32
CA GLY A 78 -17.37 -8.97 -0.08
C GLY A 78 -17.21 -7.77 -1.00
N VAL A 79 -17.24 -6.54 -0.48
CA VAL A 79 -17.26 -5.31 -1.30
C VAL A 79 -16.13 -5.26 -2.34
N ARG A 80 -14.92 -5.69 -1.99
CA ARG A 80 -13.77 -5.69 -2.90
C ARG A 80 -13.98 -6.64 -4.08
N SER A 81 -14.33 -7.89 -3.79
CA SER A 81 -14.65 -8.91 -4.79
C SER A 81 -15.83 -8.52 -5.69
N ILE A 82 -16.88 -7.92 -5.10
CA ILE A 82 -18.07 -7.46 -5.82
C ILE A 82 -17.72 -6.31 -6.76
N ARG A 83 -16.96 -5.33 -6.28
CA ARG A 83 -16.47 -4.23 -7.11
C ARG A 83 -15.60 -4.74 -8.25
N PHE A 84 -14.71 -5.71 -8.00
CA PHE A 84 -13.92 -6.33 -9.06
C PHE A 84 -14.80 -6.94 -10.15
N ALA A 85 -15.83 -7.70 -9.76
CA ALA A 85 -16.75 -8.30 -10.72
C ALA A 85 -17.52 -7.25 -11.55
N LEU A 86 -18.01 -6.19 -10.91
CA LEU A 86 -18.86 -5.19 -11.56
C LEU A 86 -18.09 -4.15 -12.37
N GLU A 87 -16.96 -3.69 -11.86
CA GLU A 87 -16.19 -2.57 -12.41
C GLU A 87 -15.14 -3.03 -13.41
N ILE A 88 -14.66 -4.27 -13.29
CA ILE A 88 -13.61 -4.81 -14.15
C ILE A 88 -14.12 -5.94 -15.03
N GLY A 89 -14.90 -6.88 -14.45
CA GLY A 89 -15.41 -8.03 -15.19
C GLY A 89 -16.36 -7.68 -16.35
N LYS A 90 -17.00 -6.51 -16.30
CA LYS A 90 -17.83 -5.99 -17.40
C LYS A 90 -17.03 -5.25 -18.49
N GLU A 91 -15.84 -4.76 -18.15
CA GLU A 91 -15.00 -3.96 -19.04
C GLU A 91 -14.05 -4.82 -19.91
N ILE A 92 -13.83 -6.09 -19.51
CA ILE A 92 -12.80 -6.94 -20.12
C ILE A 92 -13.38 -8.31 -20.45
N ASP A 93 -13.15 -8.76 -21.69
CA ASP A 93 -13.54 -10.08 -22.18
C ASP A 93 -12.50 -11.16 -21.81
N VAL A 94 -12.18 -11.24 -20.51
CA VAL A 94 -11.26 -12.23 -19.92
C VAL A 94 -12.05 -13.04 -18.90
N PRO A 95 -12.06 -14.39 -18.97
CA PRO A 95 -12.69 -15.22 -17.94
C PRO A 95 -12.10 -14.96 -16.56
N LEU A 96 -12.95 -14.58 -15.59
CA LEU A 96 -12.59 -14.27 -14.22
C LEU A 96 -13.04 -15.38 -13.27
N SER A 97 -12.13 -15.82 -12.40
CA SER A 97 -12.46 -16.68 -11.25
C SER A 97 -12.19 -15.92 -9.97
N ILE A 98 -13.25 -15.67 -9.20
CA ILE A 98 -13.20 -14.87 -7.97
C ILE A 98 -13.42 -15.82 -6.79
N TYR A 99 -12.37 -16.02 -6.00
CA TYR A 99 -12.38 -16.85 -4.81
C TYR A 99 -12.48 -15.96 -3.57
N ILE A 100 -13.62 -16.02 -2.90
CA ILE A 100 -13.97 -15.21 -1.74
C ILE A 100 -13.94 -16.10 -0.49
N GLY A 101 -13.23 -15.67 0.55
CA GLY A 101 -13.11 -16.37 1.82
C GLY A 101 -13.35 -15.44 3.00
N ASP A 102 -13.86 -15.98 4.09
CA ASP A 102 -13.90 -15.34 5.40
C ASP A 102 -14.06 -16.40 6.49
N ILE A 103 -13.47 -16.18 7.66
CA ILE A 103 -13.58 -17.10 8.81
C ILE A 103 -14.93 -16.97 9.54
N SER A 104 -15.66 -15.86 9.33
CA SER A 104 -16.93 -15.59 9.98
C SER A 104 -18.12 -16.07 9.14
N ALA A 105 -18.94 -16.96 9.70
CA ALA A 105 -20.18 -17.40 9.07
C ALA A 105 -21.15 -16.23 8.79
N LYS A 106 -21.10 -15.16 9.60
CA LYS A 106 -21.90 -13.94 9.38
C LYS A 106 -21.42 -13.19 8.14
N SER A 107 -20.10 -13.06 7.96
CA SER A 107 -19.49 -12.51 6.74
C SER A 107 -19.92 -13.31 5.52
N ILE A 108 -19.84 -14.64 5.56
CA ILE A 108 -20.24 -15.50 4.44
C ILE A 108 -21.71 -15.32 4.04
N ASN A 109 -22.62 -15.23 5.02
CA ASN A 109 -24.04 -15.00 4.74
C ASN A 109 -24.26 -13.64 4.05
N ILE A 110 -23.62 -12.58 4.52
CA ILE A 110 -23.78 -11.26 3.90
C ILE A 110 -23.05 -11.15 2.55
N ILE A 111 -21.92 -11.83 2.35
CA ILE A 111 -21.25 -11.93 1.04
C ILE A 111 -22.20 -12.57 0.03
N LYS A 112 -22.80 -13.72 0.35
CA LYS A 112 -23.77 -14.39 -0.54
C LYS A 112 -24.94 -13.48 -0.90
N HIS A 113 -25.48 -12.77 0.09
CA HIS A 113 -26.54 -11.79 -0.11
C HIS A 113 -26.10 -10.65 -1.04
N ASN A 114 -24.95 -10.05 -0.78
CA ASN A 114 -24.41 -8.94 -1.57
C ASN A 114 -24.09 -9.36 -3.00
N VAL A 115 -23.54 -10.56 -3.21
CA VAL A 115 -23.33 -11.15 -4.55
C VAL A 115 -24.66 -11.30 -5.29
N SER A 116 -25.71 -11.79 -4.61
CA SER A 116 -27.04 -11.98 -5.20
C SER A 116 -27.71 -10.67 -5.61
N ILE A 117 -27.71 -9.64 -4.76
CA ILE A 117 -28.38 -8.36 -5.08
C ILE A 117 -27.68 -7.59 -6.21
N ASN A 118 -26.40 -7.87 -6.46
CA ASN A 118 -25.64 -7.35 -7.60
C ASN A 118 -25.74 -8.22 -8.85
N ARG A 119 -26.45 -9.36 -8.79
CA ARG A 119 -26.65 -10.29 -9.91
C ARG A 119 -25.33 -10.73 -10.56
N ILE A 120 -24.31 -11.00 -9.74
CA ILE A 120 -22.98 -11.29 -10.28
C ILE A 120 -22.93 -12.66 -10.98
N TYR A 121 -23.76 -13.62 -10.53
CA TYR A 121 -23.91 -14.91 -11.19
C TYR A 121 -24.43 -14.79 -12.64
N ASP A 122 -25.05 -13.65 -13.00
CA ASP A 122 -25.58 -13.41 -14.34
C ASP A 122 -24.52 -12.84 -15.31
N ILE A 123 -23.30 -12.56 -14.83
CA ILE A 123 -22.24 -11.96 -15.65
C ILE A 123 -21.50 -13.06 -16.43
N HIS A 124 -21.69 -13.07 -17.76
CA HIS A 124 -21.10 -14.03 -18.69
C HIS A 124 -19.59 -13.84 -18.84
N ASN A 125 -18.81 -14.46 -17.95
CA ASN A 125 -17.34 -14.62 -17.92
C ASN A 125 -16.83 -14.69 -16.47
N ILE A 126 -17.70 -14.52 -15.47
CA ILE A 126 -17.31 -14.56 -14.05
C ILE A 126 -17.77 -15.86 -13.40
N SER A 127 -16.84 -16.51 -12.71
CA SER A 127 -17.14 -17.57 -11.74
C SER A 127 -16.81 -17.09 -10.33
N ILE A 128 -17.67 -17.42 -9.37
CA ILE A 128 -17.51 -17.03 -7.97
C ILE A 128 -17.56 -18.26 -7.07
N SER A 129 -16.60 -18.36 -6.14
CA SER A 129 -16.61 -19.30 -5.02
C SER A 129 -16.60 -18.54 -3.71
N ILE A 130 -17.49 -18.91 -2.77
CA ILE A 130 -17.60 -18.28 -1.45
C ILE A 130 -17.44 -19.35 -0.37
N ASN A 131 -16.40 -19.24 0.45
CA ASN A 131 -16.01 -20.30 1.38
C ASN A 131 -15.84 -19.79 2.82
N LEU A 132 -16.45 -20.50 3.78
CA LEU A 132 -16.22 -20.29 5.22
C LEU A 132 -14.92 -21.00 5.61
N ILE A 133 -13.82 -20.27 5.69
CA ILE A 133 -12.48 -20.85 5.84
C ILE A 133 -11.49 -19.79 6.33
N ASP A 134 -10.45 -20.22 7.06
CA ASP A 134 -9.32 -19.35 7.41
C ASP A 134 -8.54 -18.89 6.16
N ALA A 135 -8.00 -17.68 6.19
CA ALA A 135 -7.32 -17.09 5.05
C ALA A 135 -6.08 -17.88 4.61
N ASN A 136 -5.25 -18.34 5.56
CA ASN A 136 -4.06 -19.13 5.23
C ASN A 136 -4.46 -20.50 4.69
N GLU A 137 -5.41 -21.16 5.35
CA GLU A 137 -5.93 -22.45 4.91
C GLU A 137 -6.49 -22.36 3.49
N TYR A 138 -7.26 -21.32 3.17
CA TYR A 138 -7.88 -21.16 1.87
C TYR A 138 -6.87 -21.00 0.75
N ILE A 139 -5.86 -20.15 0.93
CA ILE A 139 -4.82 -19.94 -0.08
C ILE A 139 -4.08 -21.26 -0.38
N TYR A 140 -3.72 -22.02 0.65
CA TYR A 140 -3.09 -23.34 0.46
C TYR A 140 -4.04 -24.38 -0.14
N TYR A 141 -5.32 -24.36 0.24
CA TYR A 141 -6.34 -25.22 -0.34
C TYR A 141 -6.46 -24.98 -1.85
N LEU A 142 -6.57 -23.72 -2.29
CA LEU A 142 -6.62 -23.35 -3.70
C LEU A 142 -5.38 -23.85 -4.44
N LYS A 143 -4.18 -23.59 -3.89
CA LYS A 143 -2.91 -24.06 -4.48
C LYS A 143 -2.88 -25.58 -4.65
N ARG A 144 -3.30 -26.34 -3.62
CA ARG A 144 -3.31 -27.80 -3.64
C ARG A 144 -4.29 -28.38 -4.66
N ASN A 145 -5.39 -27.68 -4.91
CA ASN A 145 -6.38 -28.03 -5.92
C ASN A 145 -6.04 -27.50 -7.32
N GLY A 146 -4.79 -27.07 -7.56
CA GLY A 146 -4.30 -26.69 -8.89
C GLY A 146 -4.73 -25.28 -9.34
N VAL A 147 -5.29 -24.45 -8.45
CA VAL A 147 -5.65 -23.07 -8.79
C VAL A 147 -4.38 -22.22 -8.92
N VAL A 148 -4.20 -21.63 -10.11
CA VAL A 148 -3.11 -20.70 -10.40
C VAL A 148 -3.58 -19.28 -10.08
N MET A 149 -3.17 -18.74 -8.94
CA MET A 149 -3.64 -17.44 -8.44
C MET A 149 -2.87 -16.30 -9.10
N ASP A 150 -3.57 -15.42 -9.84
CA ASP A 150 -3.02 -14.25 -10.50
C ASP A 150 -2.93 -13.04 -9.55
N TYR A 151 -3.91 -12.93 -8.66
CA TYR A 151 -3.98 -11.87 -7.66
C TYR A 151 -4.47 -12.40 -6.30
N ILE A 152 -3.79 -12.02 -5.22
CA ILE A 152 -4.21 -12.28 -3.84
C ILE A 152 -4.26 -10.95 -3.10
N ASP A 153 -5.40 -10.65 -2.46
CA ASP A 153 -5.57 -9.45 -1.63
C ASP A 153 -5.54 -9.77 -0.13
N LEU A 154 -4.56 -9.26 0.60
CA LEU A 154 -4.49 -9.37 2.06
C LEU A 154 -4.91 -8.03 2.68
N ASP A 155 -6.12 -7.96 3.24
CA ASP A 155 -6.66 -6.76 3.90
C ASP A 155 -7.14 -7.02 5.35
N PRO A 156 -6.25 -7.43 6.27
CA PRO A 156 -6.61 -7.78 7.64
C PRO A 156 -6.79 -6.57 8.56
N PHE A 157 -7.37 -6.81 9.74
CA PHE A 157 -7.28 -5.88 10.86
C PHE A 157 -5.88 -5.86 11.47
N GLY A 158 -5.30 -4.67 11.56
CA GLY A 158 -3.97 -4.46 12.09
C GLY A 158 -2.88 -4.92 11.11
N THR A 159 -2.19 -6.00 11.47
CA THR A 159 -0.98 -6.45 10.78
C THR A 159 -1.29 -7.56 9.77
N PRO A 160 -0.68 -7.53 8.57
CA PRO A 160 -0.74 -8.64 7.62
C PRO A 160 0.26 -9.75 7.89
N ALA A 161 1.18 -9.58 8.86
CA ALA A 161 2.28 -10.52 9.09
C ALA A 161 1.86 -12.00 9.18
N PRO A 162 0.76 -12.38 9.85
CA PRO A 162 0.33 -13.78 9.93
C PRO A 162 -0.11 -14.43 8.62
N TYR A 163 -0.40 -13.65 7.57
CA TYR A 163 -1.02 -14.13 6.34
C TYR A 163 -0.09 -14.02 5.12
N VAL A 164 1.00 -13.24 5.22
CA VAL A 164 1.91 -12.99 4.08
C VAL A 164 2.58 -14.26 3.59
N HIS A 165 2.94 -15.20 4.48
CA HIS A 165 3.64 -16.42 4.08
C HIS A 165 2.84 -17.27 3.08
N SER A 166 1.56 -17.52 3.36
CA SER A 166 0.71 -18.34 2.47
C SER A 166 0.53 -17.66 1.11
N ALA A 167 0.28 -16.35 1.07
CA ALA A 167 0.18 -15.59 -0.16
C ALA A 167 1.47 -15.63 -0.99
N MET A 168 2.63 -15.38 -0.38
CA MET A 168 3.93 -15.38 -1.06
C MET A 168 4.34 -16.77 -1.56
N ALA A 169 4.01 -17.81 -0.79
CA ALA A 169 4.27 -19.20 -1.19
C ALA A 169 3.41 -19.62 -2.39
N CYS A 170 2.15 -19.15 -2.47
CA CYS A 170 1.16 -19.72 -3.38
C CYS A 170 0.89 -18.89 -4.64
N ILE A 171 1.15 -17.58 -4.63
CA ILE A 171 0.98 -16.70 -5.80
C ILE A 171 1.80 -17.21 -6.99
N LYS A 172 1.25 -17.15 -8.20
CA LYS A 172 1.98 -17.55 -9.41
C LYS A 172 3.20 -16.64 -9.68
N ARG A 173 4.10 -17.09 -10.56
CA ARG A 173 5.16 -16.22 -11.11
C ARG A 173 4.55 -15.04 -11.89
N GLU A 174 5.04 -13.83 -11.62
CA GLU A 174 4.48 -12.56 -12.11
C GLU A 174 3.03 -12.30 -11.65
N GLY A 175 2.55 -13.02 -10.64
CA GLY A 175 1.29 -12.70 -9.95
C GLY A 175 1.48 -11.54 -8.98
N VAL A 176 0.39 -10.83 -8.67
CA VAL A 176 0.43 -9.64 -7.82
C VAL A 176 -0.23 -9.92 -6.47
N VAL A 177 0.44 -9.51 -5.39
CA VAL A 177 -0.14 -9.53 -4.04
C VAL A 177 -0.42 -8.10 -3.61
N GLY A 178 -1.69 -7.80 -3.34
CA GLY A 178 -2.11 -6.58 -2.65
C GLY A 178 -2.04 -6.80 -1.15
N VAL A 179 -1.37 -5.93 -0.40
CA VAL A 179 -1.24 -6.05 1.06
C VAL A 179 -1.58 -4.72 1.71
N THR A 180 -2.55 -4.74 2.62
CA THR A 180 -2.86 -3.61 3.51
C THR A 180 -2.34 -3.89 4.92
N ALA A 181 -1.80 -2.86 5.57
CA ALA A 181 -1.53 -2.85 7.00
C ALA A 181 -2.15 -1.62 7.65
N THR A 182 -2.93 -1.83 8.71
CA THR A 182 -3.57 -0.76 9.49
C THR A 182 -2.90 -0.54 10.85
N ASP A 183 -1.92 -1.37 11.23
CA ASP A 183 -1.09 -1.15 12.43
C ASP A 183 0.02 -0.10 12.22
N VAL A 184 -0.34 1.03 11.59
CA VAL A 184 0.58 2.11 11.19
C VAL A 184 1.45 2.61 12.33
N ALA A 185 0.93 2.67 13.56
CA ALA A 185 1.73 3.07 14.72
C ALA A 185 2.96 2.15 14.97
N VAL A 186 2.82 0.86 14.67
CA VAL A 186 3.93 -0.10 14.74
C VAL A 186 4.91 0.15 13.60
N LEU A 187 4.42 0.21 12.36
CA LEU A 187 5.23 0.43 11.15
C LEU A 187 5.99 1.78 11.17
N GLU A 188 5.41 2.82 11.77
CA GLU A 188 6.03 4.13 11.97
C GLU A 188 7.08 4.16 13.11
N GLY A 189 7.29 3.05 13.83
CA GLY A 189 8.30 2.95 14.88
C GLY A 189 7.88 3.51 16.24
N LYS A 190 6.58 3.71 16.52
CA LYS A 190 6.10 4.11 17.86
C LYS A 190 6.33 3.00 18.90
N TYR A 191 6.17 1.74 18.48
CA TYR A 191 6.30 0.56 19.34
C TYR A 191 7.46 -0.33 18.87
N ALA A 192 8.70 0.06 19.18
CA ALA A 192 9.93 -0.56 18.65
C ALA A 192 9.99 -2.09 18.85
N ASN A 193 9.62 -2.61 20.03
CA ASN A 193 9.61 -4.05 20.27
C ASN A 193 8.60 -4.78 19.39
N THR A 194 7.43 -4.19 19.14
CA THR A 194 6.41 -4.78 18.26
C THR A 194 6.81 -4.69 16.80
N LEU A 195 7.47 -3.60 16.39
CA LEU A 195 8.05 -3.42 15.06
C LEU A 195 9.08 -4.53 14.76
N TYR A 196 9.98 -4.79 15.70
CA TYR A 196 10.96 -5.86 15.57
C TYR A 196 10.31 -7.24 15.52
N ARG A 197 9.36 -7.54 16.43
CA ARG A 197 8.69 -8.85 16.47
C ARG A 197 7.88 -9.15 15.20
N ARG A 198 7.20 -8.17 14.62
CA ARG A 198 6.29 -8.38 13.46
C ARG A 198 7.01 -8.27 12.12
N TYR A 199 7.91 -7.30 11.98
CA TYR A 199 8.48 -6.91 10.69
C TYR A 199 10.00 -7.08 10.62
N GLY A 200 10.65 -7.46 11.73
CA GLY A 200 12.10 -7.68 11.76
C GLY A 200 12.94 -6.42 11.59
N VAL A 201 12.36 -5.25 11.84
CA VAL A 201 13.02 -3.93 11.75
C VAL A 201 13.32 -3.39 13.14
N LYS A 202 14.53 -2.85 13.32
CA LYS A 202 14.92 -2.08 14.50
C LYS A 202 14.94 -0.61 14.13
N GLY A 203 14.26 0.22 14.90
CA GLY A 203 14.19 1.65 14.61
C GLY A 203 13.31 2.41 15.59
N VAL A 204 13.22 3.71 15.35
CA VAL A 204 12.45 4.67 16.14
C VAL A 204 11.59 5.53 15.23
N LYS A 205 10.56 6.16 15.78
CA LYS A 205 9.74 7.13 15.04
C LYS A 205 10.55 8.35 14.63
N THR A 206 10.58 8.65 13.33
CA THR A 206 11.29 9.80 12.74
C THR A 206 10.33 10.82 12.12
N HIS A 207 10.87 11.95 11.62
CA HIS A 207 10.12 12.96 10.87
C HIS A 207 9.54 12.45 9.54
N ILE A 208 10.07 11.33 9.02
CA ILE A 208 9.63 10.67 7.79
C ILE A 208 9.01 9.30 8.04
N SER A 209 8.50 9.05 9.24
CA SER A 209 7.93 7.77 9.68
C SER A 209 6.88 7.16 8.75
N LYS A 210 6.04 7.97 8.07
CA LYS A 210 5.09 7.46 7.07
C LYS A 210 5.76 6.73 5.89
N GLU A 211 6.88 7.26 5.39
CA GLU A 211 7.64 6.60 4.32
C GLU A 211 8.32 5.33 4.85
N ILE A 212 8.86 5.39 6.07
CA ILE A 212 9.45 4.24 6.76
C ILE A 212 8.43 3.11 6.92
N ALA A 213 7.17 3.44 7.19
CA ALA A 213 6.11 2.45 7.36
C ALA A 213 5.90 1.61 6.08
N VAL A 214 5.86 2.28 4.91
CA VAL A 214 5.77 1.59 3.60
C VAL A 214 7.01 0.73 3.35
N ARG A 215 8.20 1.28 3.57
CA ARG A 215 9.48 0.59 3.38
C ARG A 215 9.65 -0.61 4.31
N THR A 216 9.15 -0.51 5.53
CA THR A 216 9.13 -1.62 6.51
C THR A 216 8.26 -2.75 6.01
N LEU A 217 7.07 -2.46 5.49
CA LEU A 217 6.19 -3.49 4.95
C LEU A 217 6.83 -4.17 3.73
N LEU A 218 7.36 -3.41 2.77
CA LEU A 218 8.05 -3.97 1.60
C LEU A 218 9.25 -4.85 1.97
N LEU A 219 10.06 -4.45 2.95
CA LEU A 219 11.14 -5.29 3.45
C LEU A 219 10.61 -6.61 4.00
N PHE A 220 9.56 -6.56 4.82
CA PHE A 220 8.98 -7.77 5.39
C PHE A 220 8.48 -8.71 4.29
N LEU A 221 7.77 -8.18 3.27
CA LEU A 221 7.32 -8.96 2.11
C LEU A 221 8.52 -9.60 1.37
N LEU A 222 9.58 -8.83 1.11
CA LEU A 222 10.80 -9.32 0.45
C LEU A 222 11.44 -10.46 1.25
N ARG A 223 11.59 -10.30 2.56
CA ARG A 223 12.23 -11.31 3.43
C ARG A 223 11.44 -12.61 3.49
N VAL A 224 10.11 -12.53 3.51
CA VAL A 224 9.27 -13.74 3.49
C VAL A 224 9.39 -14.45 2.14
N VAL A 225 9.25 -13.72 1.03
CA VAL A 225 9.25 -14.35 -0.30
C VAL A 225 10.62 -14.89 -0.70
N ALA A 226 11.71 -14.28 -0.21
CA ALA A 226 13.08 -14.74 -0.44
C ALA A 226 13.35 -16.15 0.10
N THR A 227 12.59 -16.63 1.09
CA THR A 227 12.70 -18.01 1.59
C THR A 227 12.32 -19.07 0.54
N PHE A 228 11.72 -18.66 -0.58
CA PHE A 228 11.32 -19.52 -1.69
C PHE A 228 12.16 -19.29 -2.96
N ASP A 229 13.31 -18.61 -2.88
CA ASP A 229 14.11 -18.17 -4.04
C ASP A 229 13.34 -17.23 -4.98
N ARG A 230 12.48 -16.40 -4.40
CA ARG A 230 11.61 -15.44 -5.08
C ARG A 230 11.87 -14.03 -4.59
N PHE A 231 11.51 -13.04 -5.41
CA PHE A 231 11.65 -11.63 -5.06
C PHE A 231 10.42 -10.84 -5.46
N ILE A 232 10.22 -9.72 -4.74
CA ILE A 232 9.16 -8.77 -5.04
C ILE A 232 9.64 -7.66 -5.98
N GLN A 233 8.72 -7.15 -6.78
CA GLN A 233 8.85 -5.89 -7.51
C GLN A 233 7.66 -5.00 -7.12
N PRO A 234 7.88 -3.85 -6.46
CA PRO A 234 6.81 -2.92 -6.15
C PRO A 234 6.13 -2.41 -7.43
N VAL A 235 4.84 -2.65 -7.54
CA VAL A 235 3.97 -2.08 -8.57
C VAL A 235 3.61 -0.67 -8.14
N LEU A 236 3.03 -0.55 -6.94
CA LEU A 236 2.61 0.70 -6.33
C LEU A 236 2.56 0.54 -4.81
N SER A 237 3.14 1.48 -4.05
CA SER A 237 3.15 1.42 -2.59
C SER A 237 3.00 2.82 -1.98
N TYR A 238 2.11 2.96 -1.00
CA TYR A 238 1.81 4.25 -0.37
C TYR A 238 1.26 4.08 1.05
N GLN A 239 1.26 5.18 1.80
CA GLN A 239 0.48 5.32 3.03
C GLN A 239 -0.54 6.42 2.80
N TYR A 240 -1.80 6.14 3.11
CA TYR A 240 -2.87 7.13 3.07
C TYR A 240 -3.69 7.03 4.35
N LYS A 241 -3.94 8.18 4.99
CA LYS A 241 -4.59 8.27 6.30
C LYS A 241 -3.97 7.28 7.30
N HIS A 242 -4.72 6.24 7.68
CA HIS A 242 -4.38 5.28 8.73
C HIS A 242 -4.07 3.87 8.20
N TYR A 243 -3.69 3.73 6.94
CA TYR A 243 -3.24 2.46 6.38
C TYR A 243 -2.03 2.62 5.45
N VAL A 244 -1.21 1.57 5.40
CA VAL A 244 -0.20 1.33 4.38
C VAL A 244 -0.76 0.33 3.37
N ARG A 245 -0.61 0.61 2.08
CA ARG A 245 -1.02 -0.29 0.99
C ARG A 245 0.14 -0.50 0.03
N THR A 246 0.40 -1.75 -0.31
CA THR A 246 1.44 -2.14 -1.28
C THR A 246 0.88 -3.16 -2.26
N PHE A 247 1.19 -2.99 -3.54
CA PHE A 247 0.97 -3.98 -4.59
C PHE A 247 2.35 -4.43 -5.07
N VAL A 248 2.64 -5.72 -4.97
CA VAL A 248 3.93 -6.28 -5.36
C VAL A 248 3.73 -7.42 -6.37
N SER A 249 4.45 -7.38 -7.48
CA SER A 249 4.60 -8.53 -8.38
C SER A 249 5.63 -9.48 -7.79
N VAL A 250 5.41 -10.79 -7.89
CA VAL A 250 6.32 -11.81 -7.35
C VAL A 250 6.93 -12.64 -8.47
N SER A 251 8.25 -12.50 -8.65
CA SER A 251 9.05 -13.23 -9.63
C SER A 251 9.91 -14.30 -8.96
N GLU A 252 10.58 -15.12 -9.77
CA GLU A 252 11.39 -16.27 -9.31
C GLU A 252 12.85 -16.17 -9.78
N GLY A 253 13.75 -16.77 -9.00
CA GLY A 253 15.15 -16.99 -9.33
C GLY A 253 16.08 -16.59 -8.18
N ALA A 254 16.84 -17.55 -7.66
CA ALA A 254 17.76 -17.35 -6.54
C ALA A 254 18.76 -16.20 -6.77
N PHE A 255 19.49 -16.22 -7.89
CA PHE A 255 20.46 -15.16 -8.21
C PHE A 255 19.84 -13.75 -8.29
N LYS A 256 18.63 -13.64 -8.86
CA LYS A 256 17.91 -12.37 -8.91
C LYS A 256 17.41 -11.95 -7.52
N THR A 257 17.02 -12.91 -6.70
CA THR A 257 16.63 -12.69 -5.30
C THR A 257 17.80 -12.14 -4.50
N ASP A 258 18.98 -12.75 -4.61
CA ASP A 258 20.21 -12.26 -3.98
C ASP A 258 20.56 -10.84 -4.44
N ALA A 259 20.45 -10.57 -5.74
CA ALA A 259 20.69 -9.23 -6.30
C ALA A 259 19.71 -8.19 -5.74
N VAL A 260 18.42 -8.52 -5.59
CA VAL A 260 17.42 -7.63 -4.98
C VAL A 260 17.70 -7.44 -3.49
N LEU A 261 18.06 -8.49 -2.75
CA LEU A 261 18.43 -8.39 -1.34
C LEU A 261 19.65 -7.47 -1.15
N ALA A 262 20.71 -7.66 -1.92
CA ALA A 262 21.93 -6.87 -1.85
C ALA A 262 21.70 -5.39 -2.23
N LYS A 263 20.81 -5.13 -3.20
CA LYS A 263 20.53 -3.78 -3.69
C LYS A 263 19.53 -3.02 -2.83
N CYS A 264 18.47 -3.70 -2.39
CA CYS A 264 17.28 -3.05 -1.85
C CYS A 264 17.14 -3.19 -0.33
N VAL A 265 17.93 -4.04 0.34
CA VAL A 265 17.98 -4.10 1.80
C VAL A 265 19.09 -3.20 2.31
N GLY A 266 18.69 -2.13 2.99
CA GLY A 266 19.58 -1.11 3.50
C GLY A 266 19.22 -0.67 4.91
N ARG A 267 19.69 0.52 5.24
CA ARG A 267 19.37 1.27 6.45
C ARG A 267 19.04 2.72 6.08
N LEU A 268 18.18 3.32 6.88
CA LEU A 268 17.96 4.77 6.86
C LEU A 268 18.76 5.39 8.01
N TRP A 269 19.62 6.34 7.69
CA TRP A 269 20.16 7.28 8.65
C TRP A 269 19.27 8.52 8.66
N HIS A 270 18.84 8.95 9.85
CA HIS A 270 18.00 10.14 10.00
C HIS A 270 18.50 11.07 11.10
N CYS A 271 18.62 12.36 10.81
CA CYS A 271 18.97 13.38 11.79
C CYS A 271 17.71 13.94 12.46
N MET A 272 17.52 13.66 13.75
CA MET A 272 16.38 14.20 14.52
C MET A 272 16.48 15.72 14.77
N SER A 273 17.63 16.34 14.50
CA SER A 273 17.87 17.78 14.72
C SER A 273 17.45 18.62 13.51
N CYS A 274 17.77 18.19 12.29
CA CYS A 274 17.52 18.96 11.07
C CYS A 274 16.68 18.24 10.00
N GLY A 275 16.32 16.97 10.21
CA GLY A 275 15.53 16.18 9.28
C GLY A 275 16.30 15.56 8.11
N TYR A 276 17.62 15.81 8.01
CA TYR A 276 18.47 15.20 6.99
C TYR A 276 18.40 13.68 7.04
N SER A 277 18.31 13.05 5.87
CA SER A 277 18.09 11.62 5.74
C SER A 277 18.94 11.07 4.60
N MET A 278 19.51 9.88 4.76
CA MET A 278 20.18 9.15 3.67
C MET A 278 19.86 7.67 3.76
N PHE A 279 19.74 7.01 2.60
CA PHE A 279 19.75 5.56 2.52
C PHE A 279 21.17 5.05 2.32
N GLU A 280 21.45 3.90 2.90
CA GLU A 280 22.72 3.19 2.74
C GLU A 280 22.43 1.70 2.60
N SER A 281 23.03 1.04 1.61
CA SER A 281 22.92 -0.42 1.48
C SER A 281 23.62 -1.12 2.64
N LEU A 282 23.04 -2.22 3.13
CA LEU A 282 23.70 -3.05 4.14
C LEU A 282 24.96 -3.72 3.60
N SER A 283 25.09 -3.86 2.27
CA SER A 283 26.31 -4.40 1.64
C SER A 283 27.54 -3.51 1.82
N ASN A 284 27.38 -2.23 2.16
CA ASN A 284 28.47 -1.24 2.13
C ASN A 284 29.21 -1.09 3.48
N GLY A 285 29.06 -2.05 4.40
CA GLY A 285 30.09 -2.41 5.38
C GLY A 285 30.40 -1.49 6.57
N SER A 286 29.90 -0.25 6.67
CA SER A 286 30.22 0.60 7.83
C SER A 286 29.09 0.68 8.87
N ASN A 287 29.34 0.18 10.09
CA ASN A 287 28.42 0.25 11.24
C ASN A 287 28.71 1.41 12.20
N PHE A 288 29.45 2.43 11.77
CA PHE A 288 29.76 3.59 12.62
C PHE A 288 28.57 4.55 12.69
N VAL A 289 28.31 5.08 13.88
CA VAL A 289 27.31 6.14 14.08
C VAL A 289 27.67 7.33 13.19
N LYS A 290 26.80 7.64 12.24
CA LYS A 290 27.01 8.80 11.34
C LYS A 290 26.65 10.10 12.05
N ARG A 291 27.49 11.13 11.84
CA ARG A 291 27.14 12.51 12.14
C ARG A 291 26.44 13.13 10.94
N CYS A 292 25.45 13.96 11.22
CA CYS A 292 24.71 14.68 10.19
C CYS A 292 25.62 15.67 9.46
N PRO A 293 25.70 15.64 8.12
CA PRO A 293 26.54 16.56 7.35
C PRO A 293 26.05 18.01 7.43
N ILE A 294 24.76 18.24 7.70
CA ILE A 294 24.18 19.59 7.79
C ILE A 294 24.44 20.26 9.15
N CYS A 295 24.38 19.51 10.25
CA CYS A 295 24.39 20.12 11.59
C CYS A 295 25.26 19.42 12.63
N GLY A 296 26.02 18.39 12.24
CA GLY A 296 26.95 17.66 13.10
C GLY A 296 26.31 16.80 14.19
N SER A 297 24.97 16.81 14.35
CA SER A 297 24.27 15.98 15.34
C SER A 297 24.36 14.49 15.02
N ASN A 298 24.31 13.63 16.03
CA ASN A 298 24.23 12.19 15.83
C ASN A 298 22.95 11.81 15.07
N MET A 299 23.07 10.86 14.15
CA MET A 299 21.94 10.33 13.39
C MET A 299 21.40 9.06 14.04
N VAL A 300 20.08 8.90 14.03
CA VAL A 300 19.42 7.63 14.37
C VAL A 300 19.40 6.72 13.16
N VAL A 301 19.36 5.41 13.40
CA VAL A 301 19.30 4.39 12.35
C VAL A 301 17.99 3.61 12.41
N VAL A 302 17.42 3.30 11.24
CA VAL A 302 16.33 2.33 11.07
C VAL A 302 16.80 1.25 10.10
N GLU A 303 16.92 0.01 10.58
CA GLU A 303 17.49 -1.10 9.82
C GLU A 303 17.00 -2.49 10.29
N PRO A 304 17.04 -3.51 9.42
CA PRO A 304 17.06 -3.37 7.96
C PRO A 304 15.84 -2.60 7.43
N LEU A 305 15.92 -2.04 6.22
CA LEU A 305 14.83 -1.28 5.58
C LEU A 305 14.87 -1.47 4.05
N TRP A 306 13.71 -1.41 3.38
CA TRP A 306 13.66 -1.31 1.92
C TRP A 306 14.10 0.08 1.45
N ILE A 307 15.20 0.17 0.70
CA ILE A 307 15.76 1.44 0.23
C ILE A 307 15.57 1.71 -1.27
N CYS A 308 15.00 0.75 -2.01
CA CYS A 308 14.69 0.92 -3.43
C CYS A 308 13.40 1.71 -3.66
N ASN A 309 13.04 1.90 -4.94
CA ASN A 309 11.82 2.59 -5.34
C ASN A 309 10.56 1.91 -4.77
N LEU A 310 9.53 2.69 -4.49
CA LEU A 310 8.23 2.25 -3.96
C LEU A 310 7.21 2.01 -5.07
N VAL A 311 7.47 2.51 -6.28
CA VAL A 311 6.56 2.49 -7.41
C VAL A 311 7.28 2.07 -8.70
N ASN A 312 6.55 1.39 -9.59
CA ASN A 312 6.92 1.31 -10.99
C ASN A 312 6.28 2.49 -11.72
N LYS A 313 7.08 3.52 -12.02
CA LYS A 313 6.58 4.81 -12.54
C LYS A 313 5.75 4.66 -13.82
N ASP A 314 6.20 3.84 -14.76
CA ASP A 314 5.50 3.65 -16.04
C ASP A 314 4.17 2.92 -15.83
N PHE A 315 4.16 1.92 -14.96
CA PHE A 315 2.92 1.23 -14.60
C PHE A 315 1.95 2.16 -13.87
N VAL A 316 2.42 2.99 -12.94
CA VAL A 316 1.55 3.94 -12.22
C VAL A 316 0.97 5.00 -13.14
N LYS A 317 1.71 5.47 -14.15
CA LYS A 317 1.17 6.34 -15.20
C LYS A 317 0.03 5.66 -15.97
N LEU A 318 0.17 4.39 -16.30
CA LEU A 318 -0.91 3.60 -16.92
C LEU A 318 -2.11 3.49 -15.99
N VAL A 319 -1.89 3.21 -14.69
CA VAL A 319 -2.98 3.15 -13.69
C VAL A 319 -3.70 4.48 -13.58
N TYR A 320 -2.97 5.60 -13.52
CA TYR A 320 -3.56 6.93 -13.48
C TYR A 320 -4.39 7.22 -14.73
N ALA A 321 -3.85 6.96 -15.93
CA ALA A 321 -4.57 7.14 -17.18
C ALA A 321 -5.85 6.30 -17.28
N ASN A 322 -5.83 5.07 -16.77
CA ASN A 322 -7.01 4.21 -16.71
C ASN A 322 -8.03 4.73 -15.70
N ALA A 323 -7.58 5.18 -14.52
CA ALA A 323 -8.44 5.71 -13.47
C ALA A 323 -9.22 6.96 -13.91
N LEU A 324 -8.66 7.80 -14.79
CA LEU A 324 -9.37 8.96 -15.36
C LEU A 324 -10.62 8.57 -16.16
N ASN A 325 -10.72 7.33 -16.63
CA ASN A 325 -11.86 6.80 -17.37
C ASN A 325 -12.84 6.00 -16.48
N MET A 326 -12.68 6.04 -15.15
CA MET A 326 -13.52 5.32 -14.20
C MET A 326 -14.33 6.34 -13.35
N PRO A 327 -15.51 6.79 -13.83
CA PRO A 327 -16.23 7.94 -13.25
C PRO A 327 -16.76 7.70 -11.82
N TRP A 328 -16.77 6.45 -11.36
CA TRP A 328 -17.21 6.08 -10.01
C TRP A 328 -16.10 6.14 -8.95
N LEU A 329 -14.85 6.40 -9.34
CA LEU A 329 -13.75 6.59 -8.39
C LEU A 329 -13.86 7.94 -7.66
N LYS A 330 -13.38 8.00 -6.41
CA LYS A 330 -13.27 9.26 -5.68
C LYS A 330 -12.24 10.19 -6.32
N GLU A 331 -12.49 11.49 -6.27
CA GLU A 331 -11.52 12.52 -6.69
C GLU A 331 -10.20 12.42 -5.88
N SER A 332 -10.29 12.06 -4.59
CA SER A 332 -9.13 11.79 -3.74
C SER A 332 -8.25 10.66 -4.29
N THR A 333 -8.86 9.61 -4.87
CA THR A 333 -8.14 8.53 -5.55
C THR A 333 -7.35 9.06 -6.75
N ILE A 334 -7.99 9.87 -7.61
CA ILE A 334 -7.34 10.45 -8.79
C ILE A 334 -6.15 11.33 -8.38
N ASN A 335 -6.32 12.14 -7.33
CA ASN A 335 -5.27 12.99 -6.78
C ASN A 335 -4.08 12.18 -6.20
N ILE A 336 -4.35 11.03 -5.56
CA ILE A 336 -3.31 10.11 -5.08
C ILE A 336 -2.52 9.52 -6.25
N LEU A 337 -3.22 8.99 -7.26
CA LEU A 337 -2.61 8.36 -8.43
C LEU A 337 -1.80 9.36 -9.28
N SER A 338 -2.30 10.58 -9.45
CA SER A 338 -1.59 11.67 -10.13
C SER A 338 -0.23 11.91 -9.47
N LYS A 339 -0.21 12.14 -8.15
CA LYS A 339 1.03 12.38 -7.39
C LYS A 339 2.00 11.19 -7.48
N LEU A 340 1.49 9.96 -7.41
CA LEU A 340 2.33 8.75 -7.52
C LEU A 340 2.90 8.58 -8.94
N SER A 341 2.18 8.99 -9.98
CA SER A 341 2.62 8.84 -11.38
C SER A 341 3.78 9.77 -11.77
N GLU A 342 3.94 10.87 -11.04
CA GLU A 342 4.97 11.87 -11.28
C GLU A 342 6.23 11.63 -10.44
N THR A 343 6.14 10.88 -9.35
CA THR A 343 7.19 10.77 -8.32
C THR A 343 8.04 9.52 -8.46
N SER A 344 9.34 9.64 -8.14
CA SER A 344 10.23 8.50 -7.88
C SER A 344 10.62 8.46 -6.41
N TYR A 345 10.57 7.28 -5.77
CA TYR A 345 10.87 7.09 -4.34
C TYR A 345 12.15 6.29 -4.09
N ASP A 346 13.19 6.61 -4.85
CA ASP A 346 14.55 6.10 -4.71
C ASP A 346 15.40 6.89 -3.70
N LEU A 347 14.87 8.02 -3.21
CA LEU A 347 15.50 8.90 -2.21
C LEU A 347 14.59 9.06 -0.98
N PRO A 348 15.14 9.35 0.20
CA PRO A 348 14.34 9.62 1.38
C PRO A 348 13.66 11.00 1.26
N THR A 349 12.43 11.12 1.76
CA THR A 349 11.75 12.42 1.79
C THR A 349 12.53 13.45 2.62
N ILE A 350 12.64 14.66 2.11
CA ILE A 350 13.14 15.84 2.81
C ILE A 350 11.93 16.67 3.26
N ARG A 351 11.80 16.88 4.58
CA ARG A 351 10.76 17.74 5.17
C ARG A 351 11.25 19.20 5.21
N ILE A 352 10.74 20.04 4.30
CA ILE A 352 11.16 21.44 4.17
C ILE A 352 10.92 22.19 5.48
N SER A 353 9.80 21.97 6.15
CA SER A 353 9.48 22.64 7.42
C SER A 353 10.50 22.34 8.54
N VAL A 354 10.97 21.09 8.61
CA VAL A 354 11.94 20.65 9.63
C VAL A 354 13.30 21.31 9.40
N LEU A 355 13.75 21.35 8.14
CA LEU A 355 15.01 21.96 7.78
C LEU A 355 14.97 23.49 7.92
N ALA A 356 13.92 24.16 7.44
CA ALA A 356 13.73 25.61 7.60
C ALA A 356 13.73 26.03 9.08
N ARG A 357 13.04 25.28 9.95
CA ARG A 357 13.06 25.51 11.40
C ARG A 357 14.46 25.40 11.98
N LYS A 358 15.26 24.42 11.53
CA LYS A 358 16.66 24.29 11.96
C LYS A 358 17.52 25.46 11.49
N LEU A 359 17.29 25.94 10.27
CA LEU A 359 18.00 27.08 9.67
C LEU A 359 17.52 28.44 10.20
N LYS A 360 16.47 28.47 11.02
CA LYS A 360 15.83 29.68 11.56
C LYS A 360 15.32 30.62 10.45
N THR A 361 14.70 30.05 9.42
CA THR A 361 14.11 30.80 8.31
C THR A 361 12.58 30.66 8.29
N SER A 362 11.91 31.50 7.49
CA SER A 362 10.52 31.21 7.12
C SER A 362 10.43 29.88 6.35
N ILE A 363 9.26 29.23 6.38
CA ILE A 363 9.03 27.97 5.65
C ILE A 363 8.65 28.35 4.21
N PRO A 364 9.50 28.07 3.21
CA PRO A 364 9.18 28.41 1.82
C PRO A 364 8.08 27.49 1.27
N GLN A 365 7.39 27.97 0.24
CA GLN A 365 6.47 27.13 -0.52
C GLN A 365 7.22 26.01 -1.24
N VAL A 366 6.71 24.79 -1.17
CA VAL A 366 7.33 23.61 -1.82
C VAL A 366 7.55 23.82 -3.31
N SER A 367 6.60 24.45 -4.01
CA SER A 367 6.73 24.76 -5.44
C SER A 367 7.94 25.63 -5.75
N ARG A 368 8.26 26.60 -4.88
CA ARG A 368 9.43 27.47 -5.07
C ARG A 368 10.73 26.74 -4.84
N VAL A 369 10.78 25.86 -3.83
CA VAL A 369 11.98 25.02 -3.59
C VAL A 369 12.23 24.09 -4.77
N LEU A 370 11.17 23.45 -5.31
CA LEU A 370 11.28 22.62 -6.51
C LEU A 370 11.78 23.40 -7.72
N LYS A 371 11.21 24.59 -7.98
CA LYS A 371 11.64 25.46 -9.08
C LYS A 371 13.10 25.89 -8.92
N CYS A 372 13.52 26.27 -7.72
CA CYS A 372 14.92 26.60 -7.43
C CYS A 372 15.83 25.42 -7.72
N LEU A 373 15.50 24.20 -7.27
CA LEU A 373 16.31 23.01 -7.57
C LEU A 373 16.40 22.73 -9.08
N GLU A 374 15.29 22.90 -9.80
CA GLU A 374 15.21 22.73 -11.25
C GLU A 374 16.08 23.76 -12.01
N GLU A 375 16.14 25.01 -11.56
CA GLU A 375 17.02 26.05 -12.11
C GLU A 375 18.52 25.70 -12.00
N TYR A 376 18.89 24.84 -11.04
CA TYR A 376 20.24 24.27 -10.89
C TYR A 376 20.39 22.88 -11.53
N GLY A 377 19.43 22.45 -12.34
CA GLY A 377 19.46 21.16 -13.05
C GLY A 377 19.20 19.94 -12.16
N VAL A 378 18.70 20.13 -10.93
CA VAL A 378 18.36 19.03 -10.03
C VAL A 378 16.92 18.59 -10.24
N VAL A 379 16.75 17.32 -10.60
CA VAL A 379 15.42 16.70 -10.66
C VAL A 379 14.90 16.50 -9.24
N ALA A 380 13.72 17.06 -8.97
CA ALA A 380 13.06 16.97 -7.68
C ALA A 380 11.56 16.68 -7.82
N TYR A 381 11.00 15.96 -6.86
CA TYR A 381 9.59 15.56 -6.84
C TYR A 381 8.92 15.96 -5.53
N ARG A 382 7.60 16.07 -5.54
CA ARG A 382 6.80 16.16 -4.31
C ARG A 382 6.72 14.80 -3.64
N SER A 383 6.72 14.77 -2.32
CA SER A 383 6.41 13.55 -1.57
C SER A 383 4.91 13.35 -1.45
N ILE A 384 4.41 12.14 -1.64
CA ILE A 384 3.01 11.82 -1.30
C ILE A 384 2.78 11.76 0.21
N PHE A 385 3.82 11.49 0.99
CA PHE A 385 3.69 11.26 2.42
C PHE A 385 3.44 12.56 3.20
N TYR A 386 3.95 13.68 2.68
CA TYR A 386 3.99 14.96 3.38
C TYR A 386 3.80 16.12 2.42
N GLU A 387 2.90 17.05 2.75
CA GLU A 387 2.63 18.25 1.95
C GLU A 387 3.84 19.17 1.84
N ASP A 388 4.69 19.22 2.89
CA ASP A 388 5.96 19.94 2.93
C ASP A 388 7.17 19.07 2.54
N GLY A 389 6.92 17.90 1.95
CA GLY A 389 7.94 16.92 1.61
C GLY A 389 8.38 16.99 0.14
N ILE A 390 9.68 16.89 -0.11
CA ILE A 390 10.25 16.71 -1.46
C ILE A 390 11.21 15.52 -1.50
N LEU A 391 11.48 15.02 -2.71
CA LEU A 391 12.54 14.05 -2.99
C LEU A 391 13.47 14.70 -4.00
N ALA A 392 14.75 14.83 -3.67
CA ALA A 392 15.73 15.49 -4.54
C ALA A 392 17.13 14.95 -4.27
N ASN A 393 17.90 14.72 -5.33
CA ASN A 393 19.33 14.43 -5.23
C ASN A 393 20.13 15.74 -5.30
N ALA A 394 20.00 16.56 -4.27
CA ALA A 394 20.68 17.85 -4.15
C ALA A 394 21.79 17.76 -3.10
N SER A 395 22.89 18.49 -3.31
CA SER A 395 23.86 18.72 -2.23
C SER A 395 23.21 19.48 -1.07
N GLU A 396 23.74 19.29 0.13
CA GLU A 396 23.25 19.95 1.33
C GLU A 396 23.29 21.47 1.18
N ASP A 397 24.37 22.01 0.60
CA ASP A 397 24.54 23.45 0.37
C ASP A 397 23.50 24.03 -0.59
N LEU A 398 23.20 23.32 -1.69
CA LEU A 398 22.19 23.75 -2.65
C LEU A 398 20.79 23.71 -2.03
N LEU A 399 20.48 22.66 -1.27
CA LEU A 399 19.20 22.55 -0.56
C LEU A 399 19.02 23.68 0.45
N ILE A 400 20.05 23.99 1.24
CA ILE A 400 20.05 25.11 2.19
C ILE A 400 19.88 26.44 1.43
N LYS A 401 20.58 26.63 0.31
CA LYS A 401 20.46 27.82 -0.54
C LYS A 401 19.04 28.01 -1.03
N CYS A 402 18.42 26.98 -1.62
CA CYS A 402 17.05 27.06 -2.13
C CYS A 402 15.99 27.27 -1.04
N ILE A 403 16.26 26.86 0.21
CA ILE A 403 15.39 27.15 1.35
C ILE A 403 15.59 28.59 1.86
N LYS A 404 16.82 29.11 1.83
CA LYS A 404 17.16 30.46 2.33
C LYS A 404 16.85 31.58 1.36
N SER A 405 16.99 31.35 0.05
CA SER A 405 16.85 32.35 -1.04
C SER A 405 15.45 32.96 -1.18
N GLN A 406 14.56 32.69 -0.23
CA GLN A 406 13.15 33.08 -0.26
C GLN A 406 12.80 34.05 0.89
N ASN A 407 13.80 34.51 1.66
CA ASN A 407 13.66 35.58 2.67
C ASN A 407 14.19 36.94 2.17
N GLU A 408 14.64 37.01 0.92
CA GLU A 408 14.88 38.23 0.16
C GLU A 408 13.71 38.42 -0.81
#